data_AF-A0A9D6CLT9-F1
#
_entry.id   AF-A0A9D6CLT9-F1
#
_cell.length_a   1.000
_cell.length_b   1.000
_cell.length_c   1.000
_cell.angle_alpha   90.00
_cell.angle_beta   90.00
_cell.angle_gamma   90.00
#
_symmetry.space_group_name_H-M   'P 1'
#
loop_
_entity.id
_entity.type
_entity.pdbx_description
1 polymer ?
#
loop_
_entity_poly.entity_id
_entity_poly.type
_entity_poly.pdbx_seq_one_letter_code
_entity_poly.pdbx_strand_id
1 'polypeptide(L)'
;MRRLVSGIVAALALCGASVAKDRAPDWLVTASQLQTPSYEAEVPGVVLLKEESVSVSAEGVVTTRERYAVKILNRKGLKLARASAIYDTRSSKVQSLDAWIIYPSGQLKQFGKKETADAALTSNDIYNEIRMKLIVGDSSIDPGSVWGFESVVEDRSIFTQFLYSFQNALPTLSSRFSLTLPAGWRATTETFNAEPIEGSVEGSRTTWTLADLPWIRNEQARPSIAALAPRIAVSYFPPETAQGLGPSFESWEQVSTWLAALHEPRAQPDAAVQAKAAELTAGATTELDRVAAIARYAQNVKYVSIQTGVGRGGGYEPHAASEVLAKSYGDCK
;
A
#
# COMPACT_ATOMS: atom_id res chain seq x y z
N MET A 1 -44.19 48.95 -30.54
CA MET A 1 -44.13 47.75 -31.40
C MET A 1 -42.90 46.96 -30.98
N ARG A 2 -43.06 45.80 -30.32
CA ARG A 2 -42.77 44.45 -30.88
C ARG A 2 -41.27 44.30 -31.27
N ARG A 3 -40.44 43.46 -30.66
CA ARG A 3 -40.61 42.06 -30.21
C ARG A 3 -39.51 41.64 -29.23
N LEU A 4 -39.87 40.77 -28.27
CA LEU A 4 -38.98 39.84 -27.59
C LEU A 4 -38.37 38.84 -28.59
N VAL A 5 -37.11 38.47 -28.40
CA VAL A 5 -36.58 37.16 -28.82
C VAL A 5 -35.75 36.61 -27.67
N SER A 6 -36.28 35.55 -27.05
CA SER A 6 -35.59 34.72 -26.05
C SER A 6 -34.52 33.88 -26.73
N GLY A 7 -33.28 33.96 -26.26
CA GLY A 7 -32.20 33.05 -26.64
C GLY A 7 -32.05 31.96 -25.58
N ILE A 8 -32.43 30.74 -25.93
CA ILE A 8 -32.20 29.53 -25.13
C ILE A 8 -30.70 29.20 -25.18
N VAL A 9 -30.03 29.24 -24.03
CA VAL A 9 -28.67 28.71 -23.87
C VAL A 9 -28.80 27.21 -23.62
N ALA A 10 -28.57 26.41 -24.66
CA ALA A 10 -28.42 24.96 -24.51
C ALA A 10 -27.03 24.67 -23.94
N ALA A 11 -26.98 24.26 -22.67
CA ALA A 11 -25.77 23.71 -22.06
C ALA A 11 -25.45 22.36 -22.71
N LEU A 12 -24.39 22.33 -23.53
CA LEU A 12 -23.79 21.08 -24.00
C LEU A 12 -23.08 20.41 -22.82
N ALA A 13 -23.78 19.48 -22.17
CA ALA A 13 -23.16 18.47 -21.33
C ALA A 13 -22.30 17.57 -22.23
N LEU A 14 -20.97 17.69 -22.13
CA LEU A 14 -20.03 16.74 -22.70
C LEU A 14 -20.08 15.43 -21.90
N CYS A 15 -21.09 14.62 -22.19
CA CYS A 15 -21.00 13.17 -22.05
C CYS A 15 -20.31 12.63 -23.32
N GLY A 16 -19.01 12.39 -23.24
CA GLY A 16 -18.28 11.51 -24.17
C GLY A 16 -17.84 10.27 -23.38
N ALA A 17 -18.71 9.26 -23.24
CA ALA A 17 -18.77 8.08 -24.11
C ALA A 17 -17.57 7.14 -23.91
N SER A 18 -17.81 6.04 -23.17
CA SER A 18 -16.88 4.91 -23.06
C SER A 18 -16.78 4.19 -24.41
N VAL A 19 -15.69 4.40 -25.13
CA VAL A 19 -15.36 3.64 -26.34
C VAL A 19 -13.90 3.19 -26.26
N ALA A 20 -13.71 1.93 -25.86
CA ALA A 20 -12.72 0.97 -26.40
C ALA A 20 -12.63 -0.24 -25.46
N LYS A 21 -13.50 -1.25 -25.63
CA LYS A 21 -13.36 -2.55 -24.94
C LYS A 21 -12.38 -3.51 -25.63
N ASP A 22 -11.82 -3.11 -26.77
CA ASP A 22 -10.98 -3.97 -27.62
C ASP A 22 -9.53 -3.47 -27.79
N ARG A 23 -9.10 -2.46 -27.03
CA ARG A 23 -7.73 -1.92 -27.13
C ARG A 23 -7.11 -1.75 -25.74
N ALA A 24 -5.82 -2.05 -25.64
CA ALA A 24 -5.02 -1.78 -24.46
C ALA A 24 -4.94 -0.25 -24.23
N PRO A 25 -4.86 0.20 -22.97
CA PRO A 25 -4.68 1.62 -22.69
C PRO A 25 -3.36 2.13 -23.28
N ASP A 26 -3.33 3.39 -23.71
CA ASP A 26 -2.17 3.96 -24.45
C ASP A 26 -0.85 3.89 -23.65
N TRP A 27 -0.92 3.97 -22.32
CA TRP A 27 0.26 3.82 -21.46
C TRP A 27 0.87 2.41 -21.58
N LEU A 28 0.03 1.36 -21.70
CA LEU A 28 0.50 -0.02 -21.83
C LEU A 28 1.03 -0.29 -23.23
N VAL A 29 0.37 0.26 -24.26
CA VAL A 29 0.85 0.20 -25.64
C VAL A 29 2.24 0.84 -25.73
N THR A 30 2.41 2.05 -25.18
CA THR A 30 3.71 2.74 -25.12
C THR A 30 4.74 1.90 -24.37
N ALA A 31 4.40 1.36 -23.18
CA ALA A 31 5.32 0.52 -22.42
C ALA A 31 5.75 -0.74 -23.18
N SER A 32 4.81 -1.40 -23.89
CA SER A 32 5.08 -2.63 -24.64
C SER A 32 6.03 -2.44 -25.83
N GLN A 33 6.17 -1.20 -26.32
CA GLN A 33 7.05 -0.83 -27.43
C GLN A 33 8.46 -0.45 -26.97
N LEU A 34 8.71 -0.36 -25.66
CA LEU A 34 10.04 -0.06 -25.13
C LEU A 34 11.04 -1.14 -25.53
N GLN A 35 12.18 -0.71 -26.03
CA GLN A 35 13.32 -1.60 -26.27
C GLN A 35 13.84 -2.10 -24.91
N THR A 36 13.99 -3.41 -24.80
CA THR A 36 14.49 -4.05 -23.58
C THR A 36 15.94 -4.49 -23.79
N PRO A 37 16.86 -4.18 -22.87
CA PRO A 37 18.22 -4.72 -22.90
C PRO A 37 18.23 -6.26 -22.97
N SER A 38 19.34 -6.83 -23.40
CA SER A 38 19.57 -8.26 -23.23
C SER A 38 19.87 -8.56 -21.77
N TYR A 39 19.15 -9.52 -21.20
CA TYR A 39 19.34 -9.97 -19.83
C TYR A 39 19.89 -11.39 -19.79
N GLU A 40 20.49 -11.76 -18.66
CA GLU A 40 20.89 -13.14 -18.40
C GLU A 40 19.68 -14.08 -18.46
N ALA A 41 19.90 -15.35 -18.85
CA ALA A 41 18.83 -16.34 -19.01
C ALA A 41 17.98 -16.58 -17.75
N GLU A 42 18.53 -16.29 -16.57
CA GLU A 42 17.85 -16.45 -15.29
C GLU A 42 16.83 -15.34 -14.99
N VAL A 43 16.96 -14.17 -15.62
CA VAL A 43 16.06 -13.03 -15.40
C VAL A 43 14.67 -13.38 -15.91
N PRO A 44 13.66 -13.50 -15.03
CA PRO A 44 12.35 -14.03 -15.43
C PRO A 44 11.49 -13.00 -16.18
N GLY A 45 11.75 -11.71 -15.98
CA GLY A 45 11.00 -10.62 -16.57
C GLY A 45 11.72 -9.29 -16.37
N VAL A 46 11.28 -8.26 -17.12
CA VAL A 46 11.72 -6.87 -16.96
C VAL A 46 10.51 -5.98 -16.79
N VAL A 47 10.54 -5.12 -15.78
CA VAL A 47 9.48 -4.13 -15.55
C VAL A 47 9.71 -2.97 -16.51
N LEU A 48 8.73 -2.74 -17.38
CA LEU A 48 8.74 -1.68 -18.36
C LEU A 48 8.27 -0.36 -17.74
N LEU A 49 7.27 -0.45 -16.86
CA LEU A 49 6.70 0.67 -16.12
C LEU A 49 6.25 0.20 -14.74
N LYS A 50 6.64 0.94 -13.70
CA LYS A 50 6.02 0.92 -12.38
C LYS A 50 5.64 2.36 -12.01
N GLU A 51 4.37 2.67 -11.98
CA GLU A 51 3.88 4.03 -11.71
C GLU A 51 2.84 3.99 -10.61
N GLU A 52 2.99 4.87 -9.61
CA GLU A 52 1.95 5.13 -8.64
C GLU A 52 1.68 6.63 -8.58
N SER A 53 0.42 7.01 -8.80
CA SER A 53 -0.06 8.38 -8.74
C SER A 53 -1.06 8.52 -7.61
N VAL A 54 -0.71 9.31 -6.61
CA VAL A 54 -1.53 9.57 -5.43
C VAL A 54 -2.05 11.00 -5.49
N SER A 55 -3.35 11.17 -5.28
CA SER A 55 -3.97 12.48 -5.07
C SER A 55 -4.70 12.52 -3.74
N VAL A 56 -4.47 13.58 -2.96
CA VAL A 56 -5.15 13.81 -1.68
C VAL A 56 -6.14 14.96 -1.85
N SER A 57 -7.39 14.76 -1.43
CA SER A 57 -8.41 15.82 -1.42
C SER A 57 -8.27 16.70 -0.16
N ALA A 58 -8.92 17.87 -0.15
CA ALA A 58 -8.92 18.75 1.02
C ALA A 58 -9.58 18.09 2.26
N GLU A 59 -10.49 17.15 2.03
CA GLU A 59 -11.18 16.35 3.05
C GLU A 59 -10.36 15.12 3.48
N GLY A 60 -9.16 14.93 2.92
CA GLY A 60 -8.29 13.81 3.26
C GLY A 60 -8.59 12.49 2.56
N VAL A 61 -9.43 12.50 1.52
CA VAL A 61 -9.64 11.30 0.70
C VAL A 61 -8.42 11.11 -0.19
N VAL A 62 -7.80 9.93 -0.09
CA VAL A 62 -6.66 9.54 -0.90
C VAL A 62 -7.16 8.72 -2.08
N THR A 63 -6.76 9.07 -3.30
CA THR A 63 -6.96 8.21 -4.47
C THR A 63 -5.60 7.81 -5.02
N THR A 64 -5.34 6.52 -5.03
CA THR A 64 -4.11 5.93 -5.57
C THR A 64 -4.43 5.22 -6.88
N ARG A 65 -3.75 5.61 -7.95
CA ARG A 65 -3.71 4.90 -9.21
C ARG A 65 -2.37 4.21 -9.36
N GLU A 66 -2.36 2.90 -9.46
CA GLU A 66 -1.17 2.12 -9.80
C GLU A 66 -1.25 1.67 -11.25
N ARG A 67 -0.14 1.79 -11.98
CA ARG A 67 0.08 1.17 -13.28
C ARG A 67 1.36 0.38 -13.27
N TYR A 68 1.28 -0.82 -13.78
CA TYR A 68 2.42 -1.72 -13.84
C TYR A 68 2.44 -2.43 -15.18
N ALA A 69 3.62 -2.52 -15.81
CA ALA A 69 3.85 -3.32 -17.01
C ALA A 69 5.14 -4.12 -16.87
N VAL A 70 5.08 -5.41 -17.17
CA VAL A 70 6.21 -6.34 -17.14
C VAL A 70 6.25 -7.17 -18.41
N LYS A 71 7.41 -7.22 -19.06
CA LYS A 71 7.69 -8.16 -20.14
C LYS A 71 8.20 -9.47 -19.55
N ILE A 72 7.57 -10.57 -19.93
CA ILE A 72 7.93 -11.91 -19.47
C ILE A 72 9.03 -12.44 -20.38
N LEU A 73 10.17 -12.83 -19.82
CA LEU A 73 11.34 -13.21 -20.61
C LEU A 73 11.52 -14.73 -20.74
N ASN A 74 11.03 -15.51 -19.77
CA ASN A 74 11.13 -16.96 -19.79
C ASN A 74 9.98 -17.63 -19.00
N ARG A 75 9.95 -18.96 -18.99
CA ARG A 75 8.91 -19.75 -18.30
C ARG A 75 8.82 -19.50 -16.79
N LYS A 76 9.92 -19.12 -16.11
CA LYS A 76 9.87 -18.76 -14.68
C LYS A 76 9.13 -17.44 -14.44
N GLY A 77 9.04 -16.59 -15.47
CA GLY A 77 8.35 -15.30 -15.45
C GLY A 77 6.84 -15.36 -15.63
N LEU A 78 6.26 -16.51 -15.98
CA LEU A 78 4.80 -16.64 -16.16
C LEU A 78 4.01 -16.22 -14.91
N LYS A 79 4.58 -16.48 -13.71
CA LYS A 79 3.98 -16.08 -12.42
C LYS A 79 3.95 -14.57 -12.17
N LEU A 80 4.62 -13.77 -12.99
CA LEU A 80 4.63 -12.30 -12.91
C LEU A 80 3.34 -11.69 -13.47
N ALA A 81 2.56 -12.46 -14.25
CA ALA A 81 1.27 -12.03 -14.77
C ALA A 81 0.19 -12.07 -13.70
N ARG A 82 0.27 -11.11 -12.79
CA ARG A 82 -0.67 -10.92 -11.68
C ARG A 82 -0.93 -9.44 -11.50
N ALA A 83 -2.13 -9.12 -11.06
CA ALA A 83 -2.52 -7.78 -10.63
C ALA A 83 -3.17 -7.90 -9.27
N SER A 84 -2.87 -6.96 -8.37
CA SER A 84 -3.45 -6.94 -7.04
C SER A 84 -3.80 -5.52 -6.62
N ALA A 85 -4.91 -5.38 -5.89
CA ALA A 85 -5.25 -4.17 -5.17
C ALA A 85 -5.61 -4.55 -3.73
N ILE A 86 -4.82 -4.07 -2.77
CA ILE A 86 -5.06 -4.26 -1.34
C ILE A 86 -5.95 -3.13 -0.85
N TYR A 87 -6.90 -3.44 0.02
CA TYR A 87 -7.82 -2.46 0.57
C TYR A 87 -8.33 -2.87 1.96
N ASP A 88 -8.60 -1.88 2.80
CA ASP A 88 -9.31 -2.07 4.07
C ASP A 88 -10.82 -1.97 3.80
N THR A 89 -11.59 -2.95 4.29
CA THR A 89 -13.04 -3.04 4.03
C THR A 89 -13.88 -1.93 4.68
N ARG A 90 -13.33 -1.17 5.64
CA ARG A 90 -13.98 -0.09 6.36
C ARG A 90 -13.55 1.28 5.91
N SER A 91 -12.29 1.46 5.50
CA SER A 91 -11.76 2.77 5.09
C SER A 91 -11.48 2.90 3.60
N SER A 92 -11.39 1.80 2.86
CA SER A 92 -10.96 1.81 1.46
C SER A 92 -11.98 1.17 0.52
N LYS A 93 -11.87 1.52 -0.77
CA LYS A 93 -12.65 0.95 -1.86
C LYS A 93 -11.81 0.83 -3.12
N VAL A 94 -11.66 -0.40 -3.62
CA VAL A 94 -11.12 -0.61 -4.97
C VAL A 94 -12.18 -0.16 -5.99
N GLN A 95 -11.92 0.97 -6.65
CA GLN A 95 -12.80 1.51 -7.69
C GLN A 95 -12.68 0.70 -8.99
N SER A 96 -11.46 0.33 -9.36
CA SER A 96 -11.18 -0.54 -10.50
C SER A 96 -9.90 -1.37 -10.29
N LEU A 97 -9.88 -2.53 -10.92
CA LEU A 97 -8.71 -3.39 -11.11
C LEU A 97 -8.88 -4.05 -12.47
N ASP A 98 -8.10 -3.59 -13.43
CA ASP A 98 -8.13 -4.06 -14.80
C ASP A 98 -6.74 -4.52 -15.20
N ALA A 99 -6.65 -5.61 -15.95
CA ALA A 99 -5.39 -6.12 -16.44
C ALA A 99 -5.48 -6.52 -17.91
N TRP A 100 -4.33 -6.58 -18.56
CA TRP A 100 -4.20 -6.88 -19.97
C TRP A 100 -2.95 -7.71 -20.21
N ILE A 101 -3.00 -8.53 -21.25
CA ILE A 101 -1.82 -9.16 -21.80
C ILE A 101 -1.74 -8.89 -23.30
N ILE A 102 -0.57 -8.45 -23.75
CA ILE A 102 -0.21 -8.33 -25.15
C ILE A 102 0.73 -9.50 -25.46
N TYR A 103 0.27 -10.44 -26.28
CA TYR A 103 1.04 -11.61 -26.69
C TYR A 103 2.10 -11.24 -27.73
N PRO A 104 3.14 -12.07 -27.96
CA PRO A 104 4.12 -11.83 -29.02
C PRO A 104 3.51 -11.71 -30.42
N SER A 105 2.37 -12.34 -30.66
CA SER A 105 1.59 -12.22 -31.90
C SER A 105 0.95 -10.84 -32.10
N GLY A 106 0.97 -9.98 -31.08
CA GLY A 106 0.22 -8.71 -31.04
C GLY A 106 -1.24 -8.87 -30.60
N GLN A 107 -1.71 -10.10 -30.37
CA GLN A 107 -3.04 -10.33 -29.81
C GLN A 107 -3.14 -9.71 -28.41
N LEU A 108 -4.28 -9.11 -28.12
CA LEU A 108 -4.62 -8.56 -26.82
C LEU A 108 -5.66 -9.44 -26.13
N LYS A 109 -5.50 -9.65 -24.83
CA LYS A 109 -6.56 -10.15 -23.97
C LYS A 109 -6.69 -9.28 -22.72
N GLN A 110 -7.93 -8.98 -22.35
CA GLN A 110 -8.28 -8.18 -21.18
C GLN A 110 -8.83 -9.08 -20.06
N PHE A 111 -8.56 -8.68 -18.83
CA PHE A 111 -9.04 -9.25 -17.59
C PHE A 111 -9.64 -8.12 -16.75
N GLY A 112 -10.71 -8.40 -16.02
CA GLY A 112 -11.33 -7.40 -15.15
C GLY A 112 -12.21 -8.05 -14.10
N LYS A 113 -13.39 -7.48 -13.85
CA LYS A 113 -14.29 -7.90 -12.76
C LYS A 113 -14.66 -9.39 -12.78
N LYS A 114 -14.73 -10.03 -13.95
CA LYS A 114 -15.09 -11.45 -14.08
C LYS A 114 -13.96 -12.38 -13.64
N GLU A 115 -12.71 -11.97 -13.84
CA GLU A 115 -11.50 -12.71 -13.50
C GLU A 115 -10.92 -12.31 -12.14
N THR A 116 -11.53 -11.32 -11.49
CA THR A 116 -11.09 -10.81 -10.19
C THR A 116 -11.56 -11.73 -9.07
N ALA A 117 -10.62 -12.35 -8.37
CA ALA A 117 -10.87 -12.99 -7.08
C ALA A 117 -10.75 -11.96 -5.95
N ASP A 118 -11.51 -12.16 -4.87
CA ASP A 118 -11.46 -11.33 -3.68
C ASP A 118 -11.19 -12.23 -2.47
N ALA A 119 -10.09 -11.99 -1.77
CA ALA A 119 -9.62 -12.83 -0.68
C ALA A 119 -9.13 -11.99 0.52
N ALA A 120 -9.13 -12.58 1.71
CA ALA A 120 -8.39 -12.03 2.84
C ALA A 120 -6.90 -11.96 2.50
N LEU A 121 -6.21 -10.88 2.87
CA LEU A 121 -4.79 -10.71 2.57
C LEU A 121 -3.93 -11.74 3.33
N THR A 122 -4.30 -12.00 4.58
CA THR A 122 -3.67 -12.95 5.50
C THR A 122 -4.73 -13.93 6.02
N SER A 123 -4.36 -15.20 6.14
CA SER A 123 -5.27 -16.29 6.56
C SER A 123 -5.05 -16.77 8.00
N ASN A 124 -4.05 -16.22 8.69
CA ASN A 124 -3.72 -16.53 10.08
C ASN A 124 -4.42 -15.61 11.10
N ASP A 125 -5.16 -14.60 10.63
CA ASP A 125 -5.89 -13.66 11.48
C ASP A 125 -7.35 -14.10 11.61
N ILE A 126 -7.87 -14.16 12.84
CA ILE A 126 -9.26 -14.55 13.08
C ILE A 126 -10.21 -13.41 12.67
N TYR A 127 -9.80 -12.17 12.92
CA TYR A 127 -10.52 -10.96 12.53
C TYR A 127 -9.61 -10.09 11.68
N ASN A 128 -9.97 -9.92 10.40
CA ASN A 128 -9.17 -9.16 9.46
C ASN A 128 -10.07 -8.36 8.51
N GLU A 129 -9.85 -7.04 8.50
CA GLU A 129 -10.54 -6.11 7.61
C GLU A 129 -9.74 -5.81 6.34
N ILE A 130 -8.51 -6.30 6.22
CA ILE A 130 -7.64 -6.14 5.05
C ILE A 130 -7.84 -7.26 4.05
N ARG A 131 -8.17 -6.87 2.82
CA ARG A 131 -8.45 -7.78 1.71
C ARG A 131 -7.62 -7.42 0.50
N MET A 132 -7.53 -8.36 -0.43
CA MET A 132 -6.88 -8.19 -1.71
C MET A 132 -7.81 -8.65 -2.82
N LYS A 133 -8.00 -7.78 -3.81
CA LYS A 133 -8.51 -8.18 -5.13
C LYS A 133 -7.34 -8.65 -5.97
N LEU A 134 -7.46 -9.81 -6.61
CA LEU A 134 -6.40 -10.44 -7.39
C LEU A 134 -6.92 -10.84 -8.77
N ILE A 135 -6.15 -10.52 -9.80
CA ILE A 135 -6.28 -11.10 -11.14
C ILE A 135 -5.00 -11.88 -11.41
N VAL A 136 -5.15 -13.11 -11.91
CA VAL A 136 -4.02 -13.94 -12.37
C VAL A 136 -4.22 -14.19 -13.85
N GLY A 137 -3.17 -13.97 -14.63
CA GLY A 137 -3.19 -14.32 -16.05
C GLY A 137 -3.39 -15.82 -16.26
N ASP A 138 -3.94 -16.20 -17.41
CA ASP A 138 -4.25 -17.60 -17.71
C ASP A 138 -3.01 -18.42 -18.13
N SER A 139 -3.21 -19.67 -18.50
CA SER A 139 -2.13 -20.59 -18.89
C SER A 139 -1.59 -20.37 -20.31
N SER A 140 -2.14 -19.45 -21.10
CA SER A 140 -1.72 -19.19 -22.49
C SER A 140 -0.55 -18.20 -22.60
N ILE A 141 0.03 -17.80 -21.48
CA ILE A 141 1.12 -16.83 -21.45
C ILE A 141 2.40 -17.47 -21.97
N ASP A 142 3.01 -16.82 -22.95
CA ASP A 142 4.29 -17.21 -23.51
C ASP A 142 5.40 -16.20 -23.17
N PRO A 143 6.68 -16.62 -23.16
CA PRO A 143 7.81 -15.69 -23.18
C PRO A 143 7.69 -14.68 -24.33
N GLY A 144 7.97 -13.42 -24.03
CA GLY A 144 7.78 -12.28 -24.92
C GLY A 144 6.47 -11.52 -24.67
N SER A 145 5.49 -12.11 -24.00
CA SER A 145 4.26 -11.41 -23.61
C SER A 145 4.53 -10.23 -22.68
N VAL A 146 3.73 -9.18 -22.81
CA VAL A 146 3.71 -8.04 -21.89
C VAL A 146 2.42 -8.10 -21.07
N TRP A 147 2.57 -8.28 -19.76
CA TRP A 147 1.47 -8.15 -18.82
C TRP A 147 1.41 -6.72 -18.30
N GLY A 148 0.21 -6.16 -18.21
CA GLY A 148 0.00 -4.87 -17.57
C GLY A 148 -1.27 -4.83 -16.73
N PHE A 149 -1.28 -4.01 -15.69
CA PHE A 149 -2.49 -3.74 -14.93
C PHE A 149 -2.59 -2.28 -14.51
N GLU A 150 -3.82 -1.86 -14.26
CA GLU A 150 -4.15 -0.59 -13.63
C GLU A 150 -5.11 -0.84 -12.47
N SER A 151 -4.81 -0.27 -11.32
CA SER A 151 -5.72 -0.27 -10.17
C SER A 151 -6.03 1.17 -9.76
N VAL A 152 -7.24 1.40 -9.26
CA VAL A 152 -7.62 2.65 -8.61
C VAL A 152 -8.25 2.32 -7.27
N VAL A 153 -7.65 2.82 -6.20
CA VAL A 153 -8.12 2.62 -4.82
C VAL A 153 -8.39 3.98 -4.21
N GLU A 154 -9.61 4.15 -3.70
CA GLU A 154 -9.96 5.27 -2.82
C GLU A 154 -9.75 4.82 -1.37
N ASP A 155 -9.10 5.64 -0.57
CA ASP A 155 -8.85 5.39 0.84
C ASP A 155 -9.20 6.62 1.68
N ARG A 156 -9.79 6.38 2.85
CA ARG A 156 -10.20 7.39 3.83
C ARG A 156 -9.60 7.12 5.20
N SER A 157 -8.50 6.38 5.24
CA SER A 157 -7.79 6.11 6.48
C SER A 157 -7.15 7.38 7.03
N ILE A 158 -6.73 7.31 8.28
CA ILE A 158 -6.15 8.45 9.00
C ILE A 158 -4.65 8.65 8.72
N PHE A 159 -4.05 7.86 7.83
CA PHE A 159 -2.60 7.87 7.60
C PHE A 159 -2.17 8.93 6.60
N THR A 160 -1.06 9.63 6.90
CA THR A 160 -0.52 10.70 6.06
C THR A 160 0.87 10.39 5.49
N GLN A 161 1.22 9.10 5.39
CA GLN A 161 2.51 8.64 4.90
C GLN A 161 2.34 7.58 3.81
N PHE A 162 3.19 7.67 2.78
CA PHE A 162 3.33 6.68 1.73
C PHE A 162 4.73 6.09 1.76
N LEU A 163 4.85 4.78 1.55
CA LEU A 163 6.12 4.12 1.30
C LEU A 163 6.12 3.59 -0.13
N TYR A 164 7.04 4.07 -0.96
CA TYR A 164 7.16 3.63 -2.34
C TYR A 164 8.56 3.05 -2.59
N SER A 165 8.60 1.78 -3.02
CA SER A 165 9.84 1.17 -3.49
C SER A 165 9.92 1.23 -5.01
N PHE A 166 11.02 1.74 -5.56
CA PHE A 166 11.15 1.93 -7.01
C PHE A 166 11.37 0.62 -7.77
N GLN A 167 11.77 -0.45 -7.08
CA GLN A 167 11.87 -1.78 -7.67
C GLN A 167 11.57 -2.88 -6.67
N ASN A 168 11.09 -4.01 -7.19
CA ASN A 168 11.14 -5.26 -6.46
C ASN A 168 12.49 -5.94 -6.78
N ALA A 169 12.49 -7.24 -7.08
CA ALA A 169 13.70 -7.93 -7.50
C ALA A 169 14.04 -7.68 -8.98
N LEU A 170 13.04 -7.47 -9.83
CA LEU A 170 13.21 -7.42 -11.29
C LEU A 170 13.92 -6.15 -11.75
N PRO A 171 14.72 -6.22 -12.84
CA PRO A 171 15.19 -5.01 -13.49
C PRO A 171 14.02 -4.15 -13.92
N THR A 172 14.14 -2.84 -13.75
CA THR A 172 13.04 -1.88 -13.93
C THR A 172 13.48 -0.69 -14.77
N LEU A 173 12.91 -0.53 -15.96
CA LEU A 173 13.28 0.53 -16.91
C LEU A 173 12.76 1.90 -16.48
N SER A 174 11.52 1.98 -15.99
CA SER A 174 10.94 3.22 -15.48
C SER A 174 10.12 2.95 -14.24
N SER A 175 10.46 3.63 -13.15
CA SER A 175 9.65 3.67 -11.93
C SER A 175 9.42 5.10 -11.48
N ARG A 176 8.16 5.43 -11.16
CA ARG A 176 7.81 6.76 -10.67
C ARG A 176 6.72 6.73 -9.62
N PHE A 177 6.86 7.61 -8.65
CA PHE A 177 5.85 7.93 -7.66
C PHE A 177 5.48 9.40 -7.82
N SER A 178 4.20 9.72 -7.80
CA SER A 178 3.73 11.10 -7.82
C SER A 178 2.72 11.34 -6.72
N LEU A 179 2.85 12.49 -6.06
CA LEU A 179 1.91 12.97 -5.06
C LEU A 179 1.34 14.32 -5.49
N THR A 180 0.02 14.42 -5.55
CA THR A 180 -0.72 15.67 -5.76
C THR A 180 -1.43 16.06 -4.49
N LEU A 181 -1.11 17.24 -3.96
CA LEU A 181 -1.69 17.76 -2.73
C LEU A 181 -2.58 18.98 -2.99
N PRO A 182 -3.53 19.30 -2.09
CA PRO A 182 -4.23 20.57 -2.10
C PRO A 182 -3.28 21.75 -1.85
N ALA A 183 -3.69 22.95 -2.26
CA ALA A 183 -2.91 24.15 -2.01
C ALA A 183 -2.70 24.39 -0.49
N GLY A 184 -1.49 24.81 -0.12
CA GLY A 184 -1.12 25.07 1.28
C GLY A 184 -0.70 23.83 2.08
N TRP A 185 -0.78 22.63 1.50
CA TRP A 185 -0.26 21.42 2.11
C TRP A 185 1.21 21.25 1.77
N ARG A 186 1.96 20.62 2.66
CA ARG A 186 3.40 20.36 2.47
C ARG A 186 3.69 18.86 2.50
N ALA A 187 4.75 18.45 1.82
CA ALA A 187 5.28 17.08 1.89
C ALA A 187 6.76 17.11 2.27
N THR A 188 7.19 16.07 2.98
CA THR A 188 8.60 15.77 3.20
C THR A 188 8.90 14.40 2.61
N THR A 189 10.17 14.13 2.30
CA THR A 189 10.59 12.86 1.71
C THR A 189 11.89 12.40 2.33
N GLU A 190 11.91 11.13 2.72
CA GLU A 190 13.09 10.42 3.18
C GLU A 190 13.45 9.34 2.16
N THR A 191 14.71 9.29 1.75
CA THR A 191 15.23 8.28 0.81
C THR A 191 15.96 7.18 1.56
N PHE A 192 15.79 5.94 1.12
CA PHE A 192 16.50 4.78 1.65
C PHE A 192 17.19 4.01 0.52
N ASN A 193 18.36 3.45 0.82
CA ASN A 193 19.14 2.57 -0.05
C ASN A 193 19.54 3.21 -1.40
N ALA A 194 19.64 4.54 -1.45
CA ALA A 194 20.16 5.33 -2.56
C ALA A 194 20.57 6.72 -2.06
N GLU A 195 21.30 7.45 -2.90
CA GLU A 195 21.44 8.90 -2.75
C GLU A 195 20.07 9.59 -2.76
N PRO A 196 19.92 10.78 -2.14
CA PRO A 196 18.65 11.50 -2.08
C PRO A 196 17.98 11.62 -3.46
N ILE A 197 16.75 11.11 -3.54
CA ILE A 197 15.96 11.18 -4.77
C ILE A 197 15.14 12.47 -4.74
N GLU A 198 15.51 13.43 -5.56
CA GLU A 198 14.80 14.72 -5.64
C GLU A 198 13.47 14.58 -6.41
N GLY A 199 12.43 15.23 -5.87
CA GLY A 199 11.12 15.30 -6.52
C GLY A 199 11.05 16.48 -7.47
N SER A 200 10.62 16.25 -8.71
CA SER A 200 10.30 17.32 -9.67
C SER A 200 8.90 17.88 -9.37
N VAL A 201 8.78 19.20 -9.24
CA VAL A 201 7.52 19.89 -8.89
C VAL A 201 6.90 20.53 -10.12
N GLU A 202 5.64 20.21 -10.39
CA GLU A 202 4.80 20.82 -11.43
C GLU A 202 3.44 21.19 -10.83
N GLY A 203 3.22 22.50 -10.60
CA GLY A 203 2.02 22.97 -9.90
C GLY A 203 1.94 22.39 -8.49
N SER A 204 0.88 21.63 -8.20
CA SER A 204 0.68 20.94 -6.90
C SER A 204 1.11 19.48 -6.91
N ARG A 205 1.74 19.01 -7.98
CA ARG A 205 2.21 17.63 -8.13
C ARG A 205 3.73 17.57 -7.97
N THR A 206 4.19 16.68 -7.11
CA THR A 206 5.61 16.31 -6.99
C THR A 206 5.79 14.90 -7.53
N THR A 207 6.82 14.67 -8.34
CA THR A 207 7.12 13.36 -8.95
C THR A 207 8.57 12.97 -8.72
N TRP A 208 8.77 11.77 -8.17
CA TRP A 208 10.08 11.14 -7.99
C TRP A 208 10.20 10.02 -9.02
N THR A 209 11.32 9.97 -9.73
CA THR A 209 11.53 9.00 -10.82
C THR A 209 12.91 8.37 -10.70
N LEU A 210 12.97 7.04 -10.89
CA LEU A 210 14.19 6.31 -11.18
C LEU A 210 14.02 5.51 -12.47
N ALA A 211 15.12 5.29 -13.16
CA ALA A 211 15.17 4.53 -14.41
C ALA A 211 16.32 3.54 -14.39
N ASP A 212 16.24 2.55 -15.28
CA ASP A 212 17.30 1.57 -15.55
C ASP A 212 17.85 0.87 -14.29
N LEU A 213 16.95 0.53 -13.37
CA LEU A 213 17.32 -0.15 -12.14
C LEU A 213 17.71 -1.61 -12.42
N PRO A 214 18.84 -2.09 -11.88
CA PRO A 214 19.38 -3.41 -12.20
C PRO A 214 18.59 -4.53 -11.54
N TRP A 215 18.74 -5.75 -12.07
CA TRP A 215 18.19 -6.94 -11.44
C TRP A 215 18.81 -7.17 -10.06
N ILE A 216 17.98 -7.25 -9.01
CA ILE A 216 18.45 -7.67 -7.69
C ILE A 216 18.36 -9.20 -7.62
N ARG A 217 19.48 -9.86 -7.89
CA ARG A 217 19.60 -11.33 -7.91
C ARG A 217 19.08 -11.96 -6.62
N ASN A 218 18.40 -13.10 -6.75
CA ASN A 218 17.95 -13.87 -5.59
C ASN A 218 19.03 -14.87 -5.18
N GLU A 219 19.87 -14.47 -4.23
CA GLU A 219 20.96 -15.29 -3.70
C GLU A 219 20.59 -15.88 -2.34
N GLN A 220 21.22 -16.97 -1.94
CA GLN A 220 21.02 -17.52 -0.61
C GLN A 220 21.50 -16.53 0.45
N ALA A 221 20.70 -16.34 1.50
CA ALA A 221 21.01 -15.46 2.63
C ALA A 221 21.25 -13.97 2.28
N ARG A 222 20.81 -13.52 1.10
CA ARG A 222 20.83 -12.09 0.76
C ARG A 222 20.01 -11.25 1.75
N PRO A 223 20.33 -9.96 1.91
CA PRO A 223 19.43 -9.03 2.56
C PRO A 223 18.07 -8.99 1.85
N SER A 224 17.04 -8.60 2.60
CA SER A 224 15.70 -8.42 2.04
C SER A 224 15.71 -7.42 0.88
N ILE A 225 14.73 -7.54 -0.02
CA ILE A 225 14.57 -6.56 -1.12
C ILE A 225 14.44 -5.14 -0.57
N ALA A 226 13.73 -4.95 0.53
CA ALA A 226 13.55 -3.64 1.16
C ALA A 226 14.85 -3.02 1.69
N ALA A 227 15.90 -3.81 1.92
CA ALA A 227 17.23 -3.33 2.31
C ALA A 227 18.14 -3.00 1.12
N LEU A 228 17.79 -3.44 -0.09
CA LEU A 228 18.62 -3.26 -1.30
C LEU A 228 17.96 -2.34 -2.33
N ALA A 229 16.63 -2.37 -2.44
CA ALA A 229 15.90 -1.57 -3.41
C ALA A 229 15.82 -0.11 -2.96
N PRO A 230 16.08 0.85 -3.85
CA PRO A 230 15.80 2.26 -3.59
C PRO A 230 14.32 2.44 -3.27
N ARG A 231 14.03 3.24 -2.24
CA ARG A 231 12.67 3.52 -1.79
C ARG A 231 12.61 4.90 -1.14
N ILE A 232 11.43 5.49 -1.16
CA ILE A 232 11.12 6.74 -0.47
C ILE A 232 9.97 6.54 0.50
N ALA A 233 10.04 7.22 1.64
CA ALA A 233 8.88 7.50 2.47
C ALA A 233 8.49 8.96 2.27
N VAL A 234 7.24 9.21 1.91
CA VAL A 234 6.69 10.55 1.71
C VAL A 234 5.63 10.80 2.76
N SER A 235 5.84 11.79 3.61
CA SER A 235 4.86 12.24 4.60
C SER A 235 4.25 13.55 4.12
N TYR A 236 2.93 13.70 4.22
CA TYR A 236 2.26 14.97 3.94
C TYR A 236 1.62 15.54 5.20
N PHE A 237 1.49 16.86 5.21
CA PHE A 237 1.01 17.63 6.34
C PHE A 237 -0.03 18.65 5.85
N PRO A 238 -1.29 18.53 6.31
CA PRO A 238 -2.29 19.54 6.06
C PRO A 238 -1.99 20.82 6.86
N PRO A 239 -2.55 21.98 6.48
CA PRO A 239 -2.53 23.17 7.31
C PRO A 239 -3.35 22.94 8.59
N GLU A 240 -3.06 23.70 9.65
CA GLU A 240 -3.75 23.61 10.96
C GLU A 240 -5.28 23.78 10.86
N THR A 241 -5.76 24.44 9.82
CA THR A 241 -7.19 24.67 9.56
C THR A 241 -7.91 23.47 8.96
N ALA A 242 -7.19 22.44 8.51
CA ALA A 242 -7.80 21.25 7.93
C ALA A 242 -8.52 20.42 9.00
N GLN A 243 -9.70 19.91 8.66
CA GLN A 243 -10.53 19.10 9.54
C GLN A 243 -10.74 17.70 8.96
N GLY A 244 -10.99 16.73 9.83
CA GLY A 244 -11.35 15.35 9.42
C GLY A 244 -10.16 14.44 9.06
N LEU A 245 -8.94 14.91 9.27
CA LEU A 245 -7.71 14.14 9.07
C LEU A 245 -7.19 13.52 10.36
N GLY A 246 -6.45 12.43 10.24
CA GLY A 246 -5.65 11.89 11.33
C GLY A 246 -4.50 12.82 11.73
N PRO A 247 -3.86 12.55 12.87
CA PRO A 247 -2.64 13.26 13.23
C PRO A 247 -1.54 13.00 12.19
N SER A 248 -0.87 14.06 11.78
CA SER A 248 0.43 13.97 11.10
C SER A 248 1.54 14.12 12.13
N PHE A 249 2.67 13.46 11.89
CA PHE A 249 3.79 13.45 12.82
C PHE A 249 5.06 13.98 12.14
N GLU A 250 5.64 15.01 12.72
CA GLU A 250 6.90 15.62 12.25
C GLU A 250 8.13 14.93 12.86
N SER A 251 7.95 14.20 13.96
CA SER A 251 9.04 13.51 14.65
C SER A 251 8.59 12.20 15.30
N TRP A 252 9.55 11.32 15.57
CA TRP A 252 9.32 10.10 16.35
C TRP A 252 8.86 10.38 17.79
N GLU A 253 9.24 11.51 18.36
CA GLU A 253 8.77 11.94 19.68
C GLU A 253 7.25 12.20 19.67
N GLN A 254 6.74 12.84 18.62
CA GLN A 254 5.29 13.04 18.47
C GLN A 254 4.54 11.71 18.27
N VAL A 255 5.10 10.78 17.49
CA VAL A 255 4.56 9.42 17.34
C VAL A 255 4.49 8.72 18.70
N SER A 256 5.60 8.75 19.46
CA SER A 256 5.69 8.12 20.78
C SER A 256 4.69 8.71 21.76
N THR A 257 4.55 10.04 21.78
CA THR A 257 3.63 10.74 22.68
C THR A 257 2.17 10.39 22.38
N TRP A 258 1.79 10.38 21.10
CA TRP A 258 0.45 9.98 20.67
C TRP A 258 0.16 8.52 21.00
N LEU A 259 1.12 7.61 20.77
CA LEU A 259 0.96 6.20 21.07
C LEU A 259 0.84 5.93 22.57
N ALA A 260 1.64 6.61 23.39
CA ALA A 260 1.58 6.51 24.85
C ALA A 260 0.21 6.92 25.39
N ALA A 261 -0.39 7.99 24.85
CA ALA A 261 -1.73 8.43 25.24
C ALA A 261 -2.83 7.37 24.98
N LEU A 262 -2.63 6.50 23.98
CA LEU A 262 -3.53 5.35 23.72
C LEU A 262 -3.24 4.16 24.65
N HIS A 263 -1.97 3.90 24.95
CA HIS A 263 -1.55 2.68 25.66
C HIS A 263 -1.60 2.84 27.19
N GLU A 264 -1.11 3.95 27.73
CA GLU A 264 -0.91 4.12 29.18
C GLU A 264 -2.19 3.93 30.00
N PRO A 265 -3.37 4.47 29.59
CA PRO A 265 -4.60 4.25 30.35
C PRO A 265 -5.04 2.78 30.34
N ARG A 266 -4.78 2.06 29.25
CA ARG A 266 -5.15 0.66 29.06
C ARG A 266 -4.22 -0.31 29.80
N ALA A 267 -2.96 0.11 29.99
CA ALA A 267 -1.94 -0.64 30.72
C ALA A 267 -2.04 -0.50 32.25
N GLN A 268 -2.88 0.41 32.77
CA GLN A 268 -3.00 0.63 34.22
C GLN A 268 -3.46 -0.65 34.95
N PRO A 269 -2.68 -1.16 35.92
CA PRO A 269 -3.02 -2.39 36.60
C PRO A 269 -4.07 -2.14 37.69
N ASP A 270 -5.18 -2.86 37.61
CA ASP A 270 -6.14 -2.93 38.71
C ASP A 270 -5.66 -3.88 39.84
N ALA A 271 -6.47 -4.03 40.88
CA ALA A 271 -6.13 -4.90 42.01
C ALA A 271 -5.89 -6.37 41.60
N ALA A 272 -6.57 -6.88 40.57
CA ALA A 272 -6.40 -8.25 40.10
C ALA A 272 -5.07 -8.42 39.35
N VAL A 273 -4.71 -7.46 38.50
CA VAL A 273 -3.41 -7.44 37.80
C VAL A 273 -2.27 -7.32 38.80
N GLN A 274 -2.39 -6.44 39.80
CA GLN A 274 -1.39 -6.28 40.86
C GLN A 274 -1.23 -7.56 41.68
N ALA A 275 -2.34 -8.19 42.09
CA ALA A 275 -2.31 -9.46 42.82
C ALA A 275 -1.65 -10.58 42.01
N LYS A 276 -1.96 -10.67 40.70
CA LYS A 276 -1.35 -11.68 39.84
C LYS A 276 0.15 -11.45 39.67
N ALA A 277 0.57 -10.20 39.48
CA ALA A 277 1.99 -9.87 39.40
C ALA A 277 2.74 -10.22 40.70
N ALA A 278 2.15 -9.93 41.87
CA ALA A 278 2.70 -10.30 43.17
C ALA A 278 2.81 -11.83 43.34
N GLU A 279 1.78 -12.59 42.95
CA GLU A 279 1.79 -14.05 42.96
C GLU A 279 2.93 -14.62 42.11
N LEU A 280 3.06 -14.14 40.86
CA LEU A 280 4.08 -14.63 39.91
C LEU A 280 5.51 -14.32 40.37
N THR A 281 5.70 -13.25 41.14
CA THR A 281 7.02 -12.75 41.54
C THR A 281 7.40 -13.07 42.99
N ALA A 282 6.55 -13.75 43.76
CA ALA A 282 6.75 -14.00 45.18
C ALA A 282 8.07 -14.71 45.55
N GLY A 283 8.60 -15.56 44.66
CA GLY A 283 9.86 -16.28 44.85
C GLY A 283 11.06 -15.70 44.10
N ALA A 284 10.91 -14.56 43.42
CA ALA A 284 11.95 -13.99 42.58
C ALA A 284 12.98 -13.21 43.41
N THR A 285 14.26 -13.56 43.26
CA THR A 285 15.35 -12.94 44.01
C THR A 285 16.00 -11.76 43.30
N THR A 286 15.92 -11.73 41.97
CA THR A 286 16.44 -10.65 41.13
C THR A 286 15.35 -10.02 40.29
N GLU A 287 15.61 -8.82 39.75
CA GLU A 287 14.72 -8.19 38.79
C GLU A 287 14.51 -9.05 37.54
N LEU A 288 15.58 -9.70 37.05
CA LEU A 288 15.49 -10.60 35.90
C LEU A 288 14.61 -11.82 36.20
N ASP A 289 14.63 -12.35 37.43
CA ASP A 289 13.71 -13.43 37.83
C ASP A 289 12.25 -12.98 37.77
N ARG A 290 11.96 -11.73 38.18
CA ARG A 290 10.61 -11.15 38.13
C ARG A 290 10.15 -10.99 36.68
N VAL A 291 10.99 -10.39 35.83
CA VAL A 291 10.71 -10.23 34.40
C VAL A 291 10.48 -11.59 33.75
N ALA A 292 11.34 -12.58 34.02
CA ALA A 292 11.21 -13.91 33.46
C ALA A 292 9.93 -14.63 33.92
N ALA A 293 9.51 -14.45 35.18
CA ALA A 293 8.25 -15.02 35.68
C ALA A 293 7.03 -14.42 34.99
N ILE A 294 6.98 -13.09 34.85
CA ILE A 294 5.90 -12.38 34.15
C ILE A 294 5.90 -12.75 32.66
N ALA A 295 7.07 -12.78 32.01
CA ALA A 295 7.19 -13.13 30.59
C ALA A 295 6.71 -14.57 30.32
N ARG A 296 7.08 -15.54 31.17
CA ARG A 296 6.55 -16.92 31.07
C ARG A 296 5.04 -16.96 31.21
N TYR A 297 4.46 -16.17 32.11
CA TYR A 297 3.00 -16.07 32.23
C TYR A 297 2.37 -15.48 30.96
N ALA A 298 2.91 -14.36 30.46
CA ALA A 298 2.43 -13.72 29.24
C ALA A 298 2.51 -14.64 28.02
N GLN A 299 3.55 -15.48 27.91
CA GLN A 299 3.67 -16.50 26.86
C GLN A 299 2.59 -17.58 26.90
N ASN A 300 1.89 -17.75 28.03
CA ASN A 300 0.74 -18.66 28.15
C ASN A 300 -0.61 -17.97 27.86
N VAL A 301 -0.63 -16.64 27.71
CA VAL A 301 -1.80 -15.91 27.21
C VAL A 301 -2.00 -16.28 25.75
N LYS A 302 -3.22 -16.66 25.38
CA LYS A 302 -3.50 -17.12 24.01
C LYS A 302 -3.37 -15.95 23.04
N TYR A 303 -2.42 -16.05 22.12
CA TYR A 303 -2.27 -15.04 21.08
C TYR A 303 -3.37 -15.17 20.03
N VAL A 304 -4.09 -14.08 19.76
CA VAL A 304 -5.09 -13.96 18.72
C VAL A 304 -4.80 -12.68 17.93
N SER A 305 -4.44 -12.82 16.65
CA SER A 305 -4.26 -11.64 15.80
C SER A 305 -5.61 -11.03 15.43
N ILE A 306 -5.78 -9.75 15.79
CA ILE A 306 -7.00 -8.97 15.59
C ILE A 306 -6.64 -7.71 14.80
N GLN A 307 -7.14 -7.61 13.57
CA GLN A 307 -6.88 -6.50 12.63
C GLN A 307 -8.21 -5.81 12.29
N THR A 308 -8.78 -5.11 13.27
CA THR A 308 -10.07 -4.42 13.15
C THR A 308 -9.93 -2.92 13.39
N GLY A 309 -10.65 -2.11 12.62
CA GLY A 309 -10.65 -0.65 12.74
C GLY A 309 -9.30 -0.02 12.41
N VAL A 310 -8.39 -0.72 11.72
CA VAL A 310 -7.01 -0.28 11.52
C VAL A 310 -6.92 1.02 10.74
N GLY A 311 -7.76 1.22 9.72
CA GLY A 311 -7.87 2.50 9.00
C GLY A 311 -8.39 3.68 9.84
N ARG A 312 -8.88 3.43 11.06
CA ARG A 312 -9.37 4.44 12.03
C ARG A 312 -8.57 4.45 13.34
N GLY A 313 -7.42 3.78 13.37
CA GLY A 313 -6.55 3.74 14.53
C GLY A 313 -6.81 2.58 15.51
N GLY A 314 -7.79 1.72 15.26
CA GLY A 314 -8.07 0.54 16.10
C GLY A 314 -6.91 -0.46 16.19
N GLY A 315 -5.96 -0.40 15.24
CA GLY A 315 -4.72 -1.16 15.29
C GLY A 315 -3.69 -0.67 16.32
N TYR A 316 -3.95 0.44 17.03
CA TYR A 316 -2.98 1.06 17.96
C TYR A 316 -3.45 1.15 19.40
N GLU A 317 -4.71 0.89 19.73
CA GLU A 317 -5.18 0.89 21.12
C GLU A 317 -5.26 -0.55 21.66
N PRO A 318 -4.54 -0.92 22.74
CA PRO A 318 -4.63 -2.25 23.30
C PRO A 318 -5.94 -2.52 24.05
N HIS A 319 -6.24 -3.79 24.30
CA HIS A 319 -7.23 -4.17 25.31
C HIS A 319 -6.75 -3.78 26.72
N ALA A 320 -7.67 -3.58 27.68
CA ALA A 320 -7.26 -3.26 29.05
C ALA A 320 -6.48 -4.44 29.64
N ALA A 321 -5.43 -4.17 30.41
CA ALA A 321 -4.63 -5.22 31.03
C ALA A 321 -5.47 -6.19 31.89
N SER A 322 -6.47 -5.66 32.61
CA SER A 322 -7.42 -6.46 33.40
C SER A 322 -8.33 -7.33 32.54
N GLU A 323 -8.73 -6.84 31.37
CA GLU A 323 -9.54 -7.60 30.40
C GLU A 323 -8.72 -8.76 29.82
N VAL A 324 -7.47 -8.50 29.41
CA VAL A 324 -6.55 -9.54 28.91
C VAL A 324 -6.30 -10.59 29.97
N LEU A 325 -6.05 -10.18 31.22
CA LEU A 325 -5.88 -11.11 32.34
C LEU A 325 -7.13 -11.98 32.54
N ALA A 326 -8.31 -11.37 32.60
CA ALA A 326 -9.57 -12.07 32.84
C ALA A 326 -9.93 -13.05 31.71
N LYS A 327 -9.63 -12.70 30.46
CA LYS A 327 -9.96 -13.50 29.27
C LYS A 327 -8.87 -14.48 28.86
N SER A 328 -7.63 -14.27 29.31
CA SER A 328 -6.44 -15.06 28.94
C SER A 328 -6.22 -15.19 27.43
N TYR A 329 -6.54 -14.14 26.67
CA TYR A 329 -6.11 -13.97 25.28
C TYR A 329 -5.86 -12.49 24.96
N GLY A 330 -5.03 -12.21 23.95
CA GLY A 330 -4.71 -10.85 23.49
C GLY A 330 -4.04 -10.85 22.11
N ASP A 331 -3.81 -9.66 21.54
CA ASP A 331 -3.09 -9.47 20.27
C ASP A 331 -1.62 -9.05 20.51
N CYS A 332 -0.95 -8.42 19.53
CA CYS A 332 0.43 -7.95 19.70
C CYS A 332 0.62 -6.77 20.66
N LYS A 333 -0.44 -6.00 20.93
CA LYS A 333 -0.45 -4.84 21.84
C LYS A 333 -0.91 -5.25 23.23
#